data_AF-U9UCC8-F1
#
_entry.id   AF-U9UCC8-F1
#
_cell.length_a   1.000
_cell.length_b   1.000
_cell.length_c   1.000
_cell.angle_alpha   90.00
_cell.angle_beta   90.00
_cell.angle_gamma   90.00
#
_symmetry.space_group_name_H-M   'P 1'
#
loop_
_entity.id
_entity.type
_entity.pdbx_description
1 polymer ?
#
loop_
_entity_poly.entity_id
_entity_poly.type
_entity_poly.pdbx_seq_one_letter_code
_entity_poly.pdbx_strand_id
1 'polypeptide(L)'
;ATIWIAKIKNSTQLIGGYNPLDWNGSRYQWETTADSFIFNSTNGKNISTSKVSYVKKQNRAVFCNYNYGPTMGNIYCDNNNWSNEDRGYGEVYPSIGIPENFEVEDYEVFQILNAYIFLKTIFFNIYVVPPGVD
;
A
#
# COMPACT_ATOMS: atom_id res chain seq x y z
N ALA A 1 -0.54 3.98 -12.39
CA ALA A 1 -0.25 3.12 -11.22
C ALA A 1 0.02 3.97 -9.99
N THR A 2 -0.18 3.42 -8.81
CA THR A 2 0.06 4.08 -7.52
C THR A 2 0.84 3.17 -6.60
N ILE A 3 1.61 3.77 -5.69
CA ILE A 3 2.18 3.09 -4.54
C ILE A 3 1.78 3.88 -3.30
N TRP A 4 1.32 3.18 -2.28
CA TRP A 4 1.03 3.78 -0.98
C TRP A 4 1.94 3.20 0.08
N ILE A 5 2.25 4.01 1.08
CA ILE A 5 3.14 3.68 2.19
C ILE A 5 2.48 4.20 3.47
N ALA A 6 2.30 3.34 4.46
CA ALA A 6 1.78 3.68 5.78
C ALA A 6 2.81 3.36 6.86
N LYS A 7 2.98 4.30 7.80
CA LYS A 7 3.82 4.11 8.99
C LYS A 7 2.97 3.60 10.14
N ILE A 8 3.32 2.44 10.68
CA ILE A 8 2.67 1.92 11.89
C ILE A 8 3.10 2.76 13.08
N LYS A 9 2.11 3.23 13.85
CA LYS A 9 2.32 4.09 15.01
C LYS A 9 3.18 3.42 16.07
N ASN A 10 4.04 4.20 16.73
CA ASN A 10 4.99 3.73 17.75
C ASN A 10 5.96 2.64 17.24
N SER A 11 6.20 2.59 15.93
CA SER A 11 7.09 1.62 15.29
C SER A 11 7.92 2.27 14.19
N THR A 12 9.03 1.62 13.83
CA THR A 12 9.76 1.91 12.59
C THR A 12 9.17 1.17 11.39
N GLN A 13 8.14 0.35 11.60
CA GLN A 13 7.57 -0.50 10.57
C GLN A 13 6.80 0.32 9.54
N LEU A 14 7.11 0.10 8.27
CA LEU A 14 6.39 0.62 7.12
C LEU A 14 5.70 -0.53 6.40
N ILE A 15 4.44 -0.34 6.06
CA ILE A 15 3.69 -1.25 5.18
C ILE A 15 3.26 -0.47 3.95
N GLY A 16 2.92 -1.18 2.89
CA GLY A 16 2.41 -0.52 1.70
C GLY A 16 1.96 -1.48 0.64
N GLY A 17 1.63 -0.91 -0.51
CA GLY A 17 1.22 -1.70 -1.65
C GLY A 17 1.27 -0.92 -2.95
N TYR A 18 1.48 -1.66 -4.03
CA TYR A 18 1.46 -1.17 -5.40
C TYR A 18 0.16 -1.58 -6.07
N ASN A 19 -0.55 -0.59 -6.60
CA ASN A 19 -1.75 -0.76 -7.40
C ASN A 19 -1.45 -0.33 -8.85
N PRO A 20 -1.46 -1.26 -9.82
CA PRO A 20 -1.21 -0.93 -11.23
C PRO A 20 -2.38 -0.16 -11.88
N LEU A 21 -3.58 -0.23 -11.29
CA LEU A 21 -4.81 0.31 -11.83
C LEU A 21 -5.02 1.79 -11.48
N ASP A 22 -5.99 2.40 -12.14
CA ASP A 22 -6.51 3.71 -11.74
C ASP A 22 -7.41 3.55 -10.51
N TRP A 23 -7.17 4.37 -9.49
CA TRP A 23 -7.89 4.31 -8.22
C TRP A 23 -9.25 5.03 -8.32
N ASN A 24 -10.18 4.47 -9.09
CA ASN A 24 -11.48 5.07 -9.30
C ASN A 24 -12.41 4.86 -8.10
N GLY A 25 -12.39 5.79 -7.14
CA GLY A 25 -13.22 5.75 -5.93
C GLY A 25 -14.73 5.94 -6.13
N SER A 26 -15.22 6.13 -7.37
CA SER A 26 -16.66 6.32 -7.65
C SER A 26 -17.50 5.06 -7.52
N ARG A 27 -16.86 3.88 -7.46
CA ARG A 27 -17.55 2.58 -7.38
C ARG A 27 -17.41 2.01 -5.97
N TYR A 28 -18.23 1.02 -5.63
CA TYR A 28 -18.06 0.21 -4.42
C TYR A 28 -17.71 -1.20 -4.89
N GLN A 29 -16.46 -1.41 -5.28
CA GLN A 29 -16.09 -2.68 -5.92
C GLN A 29 -14.63 -3.08 -5.69
N TRP A 30 -14.43 -4.39 -5.78
CA TRP A 30 -13.11 -4.99 -5.89
C TRP A 30 -12.67 -4.99 -7.34
N GLU A 31 -11.46 -4.50 -7.57
CA GLU A 31 -10.80 -4.50 -8.86
C GLU A 31 -9.89 -5.72 -9.01
N THR A 32 -9.89 -6.27 -10.22
CA THR A 32 -9.09 -7.44 -10.56
C THR A 32 -7.75 -7.02 -11.15
N THR A 33 -6.65 -7.50 -10.57
CA THR A 33 -5.33 -7.38 -11.18
C THR A 33 -4.41 -8.51 -10.72
N ALA A 34 -3.47 -8.88 -11.59
CA ALA A 34 -2.39 -9.82 -11.31
C ALA A 34 -1.07 -9.12 -10.89
N ASP A 35 -0.97 -7.82 -11.15
CA ASP A 35 0.29 -7.07 -11.07
C ASP A 35 0.38 -6.22 -9.80
N SER A 36 -0.50 -6.45 -8.82
CA SER A 36 -0.44 -5.80 -7.51
C SER A 36 0.40 -6.59 -6.51
N PHE A 37 1.03 -5.87 -5.59
CA PHE A 37 1.74 -6.45 -4.46
C PHE A 37 1.58 -5.60 -3.21
N ILE A 38 1.73 -6.21 -2.05
CA ILE A 38 1.89 -5.54 -0.76
C ILE A 38 3.30 -5.77 -0.24
N PHE A 39 3.80 -4.88 0.62
CA PHE A 39 5.10 -5.03 1.24
C PHE A 39 5.08 -4.70 2.74
N ASN A 40 6.06 -5.23 3.45
CA ASN A 40 6.28 -5.02 4.87
C ASN A 40 7.78 -4.83 5.15
N SER A 41 8.14 -3.64 5.62
CA SER A 41 9.47 -3.30 6.10
C SER A 41 9.43 -3.08 7.60
N THR A 42 9.97 -4.01 8.39
CA THR A 42 10.01 -3.89 9.85
C THR A 42 10.96 -2.78 10.32
N ASN A 43 11.93 -2.39 9.48
CA ASN A 43 12.81 -1.26 9.70
C ASN A 43 12.70 -0.27 8.53
N GLY A 44 11.93 0.79 8.72
CA GLY A 44 11.71 1.83 7.70
C GLY A 44 12.98 2.52 7.20
N LYS A 45 14.11 2.42 7.92
CA LYS A 45 15.41 2.93 7.46
C LYS A 45 16.17 1.94 6.58
N ASN A 46 15.84 0.65 6.64
CA ASN A 46 16.47 -0.39 5.86
C ASN A 46 15.42 -1.22 5.10
N ILE A 47 15.07 -0.73 3.90
CA ILE A 47 14.10 -1.39 3.03
C ILE A 47 14.65 -2.65 2.33
N SER A 48 15.95 -2.95 2.41
CA SER A 48 16.54 -4.12 1.75
C SER A 48 16.03 -5.46 2.31
N THR A 49 15.54 -5.45 3.55
CA THR A 49 14.96 -6.62 4.23
C THR A 49 13.43 -6.65 4.13
N SER A 50 12.82 -5.78 3.32
CA SER A 50 11.37 -5.75 3.15
C SER A 50 10.88 -7.05 2.53
N LYS A 51 9.79 -7.57 3.07
CA LYS A 51 9.07 -8.69 2.47
C LYS A 51 8.05 -8.16 1.49
N VAL A 52 7.89 -8.82 0.35
CA VAL A 52 6.90 -8.50 -0.68
C VAL A 52 6.00 -9.70 -0.86
N SER A 53 4.70 -9.43 -1.00
CA SER A 53 3.68 -10.45 -1.27
C SER A 53 2.89 -10.06 -2.52
N TYR A 54 2.86 -10.95 -3.49
CA TYR A 54 2.10 -10.76 -4.73
C TYR A 54 0.68 -11.29 -4.56
N VAL A 55 -0.26 -10.68 -5.28
CA VAL A 55 -1.67 -11.08 -5.22
C VAL A 55 -1.86 -12.55 -5.62
N LYS A 56 -2.56 -13.30 -4.78
CA LYS A 56 -2.95 -14.70 -5.01
C LYS A 56 -4.39 -14.79 -5.52
N LYS A 57 -5.28 -13.97 -4.98
CA LYS A 57 -6.71 -13.89 -5.38
C LYS A 57 -6.97 -12.56 -6.09
N GLN A 58 -6.75 -12.57 -7.40
CA GLN A 58 -6.73 -11.35 -8.23
C GLN A 58 -8.04 -10.57 -8.18
N ASN A 59 -9.19 -11.24 -8.10
CA ASN A 59 -10.51 -10.59 -8.05
C ASN A 59 -10.83 -9.85 -6.73
N ARG A 60 -9.89 -9.84 -5.78
CA ARG A 60 -9.94 -9.09 -4.52
C ARG A 60 -8.66 -8.27 -4.31
N ALA A 61 -7.94 -7.94 -5.39
CA ALA A 61 -6.63 -7.33 -5.30
C ALA A 61 -6.66 -5.94 -4.66
N VAL A 62 -7.55 -5.07 -5.14
CA VAL A 62 -7.66 -3.66 -4.75
C VAL A 62 -9.13 -3.33 -4.55
N PHE A 63 -9.47 -2.61 -3.49
CA PHE A 63 -10.83 -2.11 -3.30
C PHE A 63 -10.87 -0.61 -3.55
N CYS A 64 -11.84 -0.17 -4.33
CA CYS A 64 -12.04 1.22 -4.67
C CYS A 64 -13.40 1.67 -4.15
N ASN A 65 -13.39 2.70 -3.30
CA ASN A 65 -14.56 3.46 -2.87
C ASN A 65 -14.13 4.78 -2.20
N TYR A 66 -14.96 5.83 -2.28
CA TYR A 66 -14.64 7.16 -1.77
C TYR A 66 -14.50 7.26 -0.24
N ASN A 67 -15.09 6.33 0.52
CA ASN A 67 -14.92 6.28 1.99
C ASN A 67 -13.66 5.51 2.42
N TYR A 68 -12.96 4.90 1.47
CA TYR A 68 -11.83 4.02 1.75
C TYR A 68 -10.53 4.68 1.29
N GLY A 69 -9.52 4.61 2.15
CA GLY A 69 -8.14 4.83 1.76
C GLY A 69 -7.56 3.57 1.09
N PRO A 70 -6.23 3.38 1.17
CA PRO A 70 -5.60 2.21 0.60
C PRO A 70 -6.16 0.89 1.13
N THR A 71 -6.82 0.12 0.27
CA THR A 71 -7.41 -1.17 0.62
C THR A 71 -7.00 -2.22 -0.41
N MET A 72 -6.28 -3.24 0.05
CA MET A 72 -5.72 -4.30 -0.79
C MET A 72 -5.83 -5.65 -0.08
N GLY A 73 -6.66 -6.55 -0.62
CA GLY A 73 -6.95 -7.84 -0.01
C GLY A 73 -7.49 -7.73 1.41
N ASN A 74 -6.72 -8.18 2.39
CA ASN A 74 -7.13 -8.17 3.80
C ASN A 74 -6.84 -6.83 4.50
N ILE A 75 -5.95 -6.01 3.93
CA ILE A 75 -5.63 -4.68 4.45
C ILE A 75 -6.73 -3.71 4.06
N TYR A 76 -7.44 -3.19 5.05
CA TYR A 76 -8.52 -2.23 4.90
C TYR A 76 -8.13 -0.90 5.54
N CYS A 77 -8.48 0.20 4.87
CA CYS A 77 -8.47 1.55 5.41
C CYS A 77 -9.87 2.14 5.19
N ASP A 78 -10.76 2.00 6.16
CA ASP A 78 -12.15 2.49 6.12
C ASP A 78 -12.25 3.75 6.98
N ASN A 79 -12.43 4.93 6.37
CA ASN A 79 -12.45 6.21 7.08
C ASN A 79 -11.23 6.40 8.01
N ASN A 80 -10.02 6.06 7.53
CA ASN A 80 -8.76 6.04 8.29
C ASN A 80 -8.70 5.03 9.45
N ASN A 81 -9.65 4.09 9.54
CA ASN A 81 -9.56 2.93 10.42
C ASN A 81 -8.87 1.78 9.68
N TRP A 82 -7.69 1.38 10.19
CA TRP A 82 -6.83 0.39 9.55
C TRP A 82 -6.96 -1.00 10.19
N SER A 83 -6.93 -2.03 9.36
CA SER A 83 -6.93 -3.43 9.82
C SER A 83 -6.37 -4.35 8.74
N ASN A 84 -5.88 -5.52 9.14
CA ASN A 84 -5.44 -6.58 8.24
C ASN A 84 -6.06 -7.92 8.65
N GLU A 85 -7.36 -8.06 8.42
CA GLU A 85 -8.17 -9.17 8.93
C GLU A 85 -8.78 -10.00 7.79
N ASP A 86 -8.93 -11.31 8.01
CA ASP A 86 -9.72 -12.15 7.12
C ASP A 86 -11.22 -11.95 7.35
N ARG A 87 -11.90 -11.49 6.30
CA ARG A 87 -13.34 -11.23 6.26
C ARG A 87 -14.10 -12.34 5.53
N GLY A 88 -13.61 -13.58 5.62
CA GLY A 88 -14.18 -14.76 4.96
C GLY A 88 -13.72 -14.94 3.51
N TYR A 89 -12.67 -14.24 3.10
CA TYR A 89 -12.11 -14.35 1.75
C TYR A 89 -10.79 -15.11 1.72
N GLY A 90 -10.29 -15.55 2.88
CA GLY A 90 -9.01 -16.21 3.03
C GLY A 90 -7.85 -15.29 2.67
N GLU A 91 -6.70 -15.93 2.43
CA GLU A 91 -5.46 -15.24 2.11
C GLU A 91 -5.50 -14.70 0.66
N VAL A 92 -5.75 -13.39 0.51
CA VAL A 92 -5.69 -12.70 -0.80
C VAL A 92 -4.26 -12.42 -1.23
N TYR A 93 -3.41 -12.07 -0.27
CA TYR A 93 -1.96 -11.95 -0.40
C TYR A 93 -1.33 -12.84 0.67
N PRO A 94 -0.32 -13.68 0.34
CA PRO A 94 0.45 -14.42 1.33
C PRO A 94 0.93 -13.55 2.50
N SER A 95 0.82 -14.07 3.73
CA SER A 95 1.22 -13.30 4.92
C SER A 95 2.72 -12.96 4.91
N ILE A 96 3.03 -11.68 5.12
CA ILE A 96 4.38 -11.15 5.21
C ILE A 96 4.68 -10.51 6.58
N GLY A 97 3.85 -10.80 7.58
CA GLY A 97 4.03 -10.32 8.95
C GLY A 97 3.51 -8.90 9.21
N ILE A 98 2.49 -8.47 8.46
CA ILE A 98 1.71 -7.27 8.80
C ILE A 98 0.74 -7.67 9.93
N PRO A 99 0.73 -6.97 11.07
CA PRO A 99 -0.16 -7.29 12.19
C PRO A 99 -1.62 -7.14 11.79
N GLU A 100 -2.52 -7.94 12.38
CA GLU A 100 -3.97 -7.84 12.12
C GLU A 100 -4.54 -6.52 12.65
N ASN A 101 -4.11 -6.14 13.86
CA ASN A 101 -4.53 -4.93 14.56
C ASN A 101 -3.34 -3.97 14.67
N PHE A 102 -3.50 -2.74 14.16
CA PHE A 102 -2.48 -1.69 14.24
C PHE A 102 -3.11 -0.32 14.07
N GLU A 103 -2.43 0.70 14.60
CA GLU A 103 -2.73 2.09 14.31
C GLU A 103 -1.71 2.62 13.29
N VAL A 104 -2.16 3.48 12.39
CA VAL A 104 -1.30 4.19 11.44
C VAL A 104 -1.04 5.60 11.96
N GLU A 105 0.23 5.99 11.99
CA GLU A 105 0.64 7.37 12.34
C GLU A 105 0.39 8.32 11.18
N ASP A 106 0.77 7.90 9.97
CA ASP A 106 0.53 8.63 8.73
C ASP A 106 0.65 7.68 7.52
N TYR A 107 0.09 8.08 6.38
CA TYR A 107 0.28 7.39 5.11
C TYR A 107 0.35 8.36 3.93
N GLU A 108 1.17 8.00 2.95
CA GLU A 108 1.35 8.76 1.72
C GLU A 108 1.01 7.90 0.51
N VAL A 109 0.44 8.53 -0.53
CA VAL A 109 0.09 7.87 -1.79
C VAL A 109 0.79 8.60 -2.93
N PHE A 110 1.57 7.87 -3.71
CA PHE A 110 2.34 8.38 -4.83
C PHE A 110 1.79 7.83 -6.14
N GLN A 111 1.52 8.72 -7.08
CA GLN A 111 1.22 8.33 -8.46
C GLN A 111 2.51 8.07 -9.23
N ILE A 112 2.57 6.95 -9.94
CA ILE A 112 3.67 6.58 -10.83
C ILE A 112 3.25 6.97 -12.25
N LEU A 113 3.83 8.07 -12.74
CA LEU A 113 3.64 8.53 -14.11
C LEU A 113 4.60 7.80 -15.03
N ASN A 114 4.05 7.08 -16.01
CA ASN A 114 4.82 6.45 -17.07
C ASN A 114 5.30 7.52 -18.06
N ALA A 115 6.37 8.25 -17.72
CA ALA A 115 7.07 9.04 -18.72
C ALA A 115 8.26 8.26 -19.33
N TYR A 116 9.12 7.61 -18.54
CA TYR A 116 10.38 7.04 -19.08
C TYR A 116 11.07 5.99 -18.15
N ILE A 117 10.32 5.09 -17.49
CA ILE A 117 10.93 4.04 -16.63
C ILE A 117 11.46 2.88 -17.51
N PHE A 118 12.54 3.13 -18.26
CA PHE A 118 13.40 2.10 -18.85
C PHE A 118 14.89 2.37 -18.63
N LEU A 119 15.25 3.37 -17.82
CA LEU A 119 16.64 3.59 -17.44
C LEU A 119 16.75 3.75 -15.92
N LYS A 120 17.02 2.62 -15.28
CA LYS A 120 17.67 2.49 -13.96
C LYS A 120 16.82 2.90 -12.74
N THR A 121 16.43 1.86 -12.00
CA THR A 121 16.44 1.84 -10.53
C THR A 121 15.62 2.93 -9.85
N ILE A 122 14.44 2.56 -9.34
CA ILE A 122 13.68 3.37 -8.40
C ILE A 122 14.48 3.48 -7.09
N PHE A 123 15.24 4.56 -6.94
CA PHE A 123 15.59 5.10 -5.62
C PHE A 123 14.47 6.06 -5.25
N PHE A 124 13.68 5.71 -4.21
CA PHE A 124 12.78 6.66 -3.58
C PHE A 124 13.62 7.71 -2.84
N ASN A 125 14.00 8.79 -3.52
CA ASN A 125 14.40 10.03 -2.84
C ASN A 125 13.13 10.83 -2.57
N ILE A 126 12.54 10.62 -1.39
CA ILE A 126 11.57 11.56 -0.83
C ILE A 126 12.38 12.79 -0.41
N TYR A 127 12.47 13.79 -1.31
CA TYR A 127 12.89 15.13 -0.91
C TYR A 127 11.73 15.75 -0.14
N VAL A 128 11.77 15.64 1.18
CA VAL A 128 11.00 16.53 2.06
C VAL A 128 11.56 17.93 1.83
N VAL A 129 10.85 18.75 1.06
CA VAL A 129 11.09 20.19 1.01
C VAL A 129 10.68 20.73 2.38
N PRO A 130 11.60 21.30 3.18
CA PRO A 130 11.21 21.91 4.45
C PRO A 130 10.29 23.10 4.16
N PRO A 131 9.21 23.30 4.93
CA PRO A 131 8.39 24.48 4.78
C PRO A 131 9.20 25.72 5.21
N GLY A 132 9.44 26.63 4.27
CA GLY A 132 9.92 27.99 4.55
C GLY A 132 11.25 28.34 3.90
N VAL A 133 11.21 28.81 2.66
CA VAL A 133 11.95 30.00 2.20
C VAL A 133 11.02 30.72 1.22
N ASP A 134 10.81 32.02 1.44
CA ASP A 134 9.90 32.90 0.71
C ASP A 134 10.08 32.90 -0.82
#